data_AF-A0A6I8NEG5-F1
#
_entry.id   AF-A0A6I8NEG5-F1
#
_cell.length_a   1.000
_cell.length_b   1.000
_cell.length_c   1.000
_cell.angle_alpha   90.00
_cell.angle_beta   90.00
_cell.angle_gamma   90.00
#
_symmetry.space_group_name_H-M   'P 1'
#
loop_
_entity.id
_entity.type
_entity.pdbx_description
1 polymer ?
#
loop_
_entity_poly.entity_id
_entity_poly.type
_entity_poly.pdbx_seq_one_letter_code
_entity_poly.pdbx_strand_id
1 'polypeptide(L)'
;MALRGGTQQEEEEESEPGGAEATMKVQGGKDIRDQIQELRAIIRLQEQGRVLHTQSSKQRVNQNKDTVGLLQGSIRQRTREWQMARKHDERSISWAFREEHLLKLATNKTSMESVQQKLQKYIYDRVKVHDALVHLLRRRAAVLEDLQRELLRLRRLEEPSKETELQHQRIRQLENSIEKMEMKCSSAQSIHQMYENSLASLKQELASYPSKLSNMANMVGAYQSALQDMTQMAQETIEITEVTKLDAAKAETALIAEHEAQESQLNAQKKQVDKAWVRDTGDRHRQQSRRDTDFSFLGEDLTKGKNPEPSKSQMEYEAQIISEVEKVKTAVQCSNIWDITGRFQAQKVTEEKLVQQIAECEQKRKELKALLHKLDLERTELKYHQTPSSIRYKQMEEQLKQKLEAEEARRQQASRSVEKNQELMLTVQNGIDNLFMRLCSISVPGEEDVPTDFKDTFKKLEFCQRKLVHLVSVSKDVPPEEVEKVKHVLEKLAQEDKLNRKVPFEDQDTEITETFNYADMEDYYVPTREEIKRQGKNLIEAKLKASKKKPKN
;
A
#
# COMPACT_ATOMS: atom_id res chain seq x y z
N MET A 1 -58.81 -51.11 34.52
CA MET A 1 -59.07 -50.01 35.49
C MET A 1 -60.49 -49.53 35.24
N ALA A 2 -61.48 -50.16 35.84
CA ALA A 2 -61.95 -49.90 37.21
C ALA A 2 -62.83 -48.64 37.28
N LEU A 3 -64.11 -48.88 37.62
CA LEU A 3 -65.04 -47.96 38.30
C LEU A 3 -65.66 -46.89 37.37
N ARG A 4 -66.95 -46.53 37.45
CA ARG A 4 -68.07 -46.91 38.30
C ARG A 4 -69.31 -46.41 37.56
N GLY A 5 -70.20 -47.30 37.13
CA GLY A 5 -71.52 -46.89 36.65
C GLY A 5 -72.36 -46.50 37.86
N GLY A 6 -72.30 -45.22 38.25
CA GLY A 6 -73.25 -44.64 39.19
C GLY A 6 -74.53 -44.32 38.43
N THR A 7 -75.43 -45.29 38.33
CA THR A 7 -76.84 -45.01 38.06
C THR A 7 -77.42 -44.38 39.30
N GLN A 8 -77.34 -43.06 39.39
CA GLN A 8 -78.33 -42.31 40.17
C GLN A 8 -79.65 -42.46 39.41
N GLN A 9 -80.44 -43.45 39.84
CA GLN A 9 -81.88 -43.36 39.72
C GLN A 9 -82.26 -42.15 40.57
N GLU A 10 -82.37 -40.98 39.92
CA GLU A 10 -83.29 -39.98 40.42
C GLU A 10 -84.67 -40.60 40.24
N GLU A 11 -85.12 -41.20 41.34
CA GLU A 11 -86.53 -41.37 41.66
C GLU A 11 -87.18 -39.99 41.48
N GLU A 12 -87.63 -39.67 40.28
CA GLU A 12 -88.79 -38.78 40.13
C GLU A 12 -89.95 -39.60 40.68
N GLU A 13 -90.12 -39.53 42.01
CA GLU A 13 -91.42 -39.61 42.66
C GLU A 13 -92.35 -38.72 41.82
N GLU A 14 -93.10 -39.35 40.91
CA GLU A 14 -94.39 -38.82 40.49
C GLU A 14 -95.22 -38.79 41.77
N SER A 15 -95.06 -37.72 42.55
CA SER A 15 -96.06 -37.31 43.50
C SER A 15 -97.27 -37.03 42.65
N GLU A 16 -98.12 -38.05 42.51
CA GLU A 16 -99.52 -37.87 42.20
C GLU A 16 -99.94 -36.61 42.95
N PRO A 17 -100.47 -35.57 42.29
CA PRO A 17 -101.27 -34.62 43.01
C PRO A 17 -102.50 -35.42 43.40
N GLY A 18 -102.39 -36.14 44.53
CA GLY A 18 -103.49 -36.58 45.33
C GLY A 18 -104.32 -35.33 45.53
N GLY A 19 -105.31 -35.19 44.66
CA GLY A 19 -106.47 -34.37 44.90
C GLY A 19 -107.11 -34.98 46.13
N ALA A 20 -106.57 -34.64 47.30
CA ALA A 20 -107.32 -34.53 48.51
C ALA A 20 -108.55 -33.73 48.08
N GLU A 21 -109.66 -34.43 47.88
CA GLU A 21 -110.99 -33.84 47.90
C GLU A 21 -111.05 -33.09 49.22
N ALA A 22 -110.69 -31.80 49.16
CA ALA A 22 -110.95 -30.85 50.20
C ALA A 22 -112.47 -30.76 50.26
N THR A 23 -113.05 -31.70 51.01
CA THR A 23 -114.44 -31.75 51.39
C THR A 23 -114.69 -30.50 52.21
N MET A 24 -115.00 -29.40 51.53
CA MET A 24 -115.39 -28.15 52.15
C MET A 24 -116.82 -28.34 52.67
N LYS A 25 -116.89 -28.95 53.86
CA LYS A 25 -118.03 -28.86 54.76
C LYS A 25 -118.24 -27.39 55.05
N VAL A 26 -119.20 -26.78 54.38
CA VAL A 26 -119.63 -25.42 54.67
C VAL A 26 -120.34 -25.45 56.03
N GLN A 27 -119.58 -25.11 57.07
CA GLN A 27 -120.10 -24.86 58.41
C GLN A 27 -121.06 -23.67 58.33
N GLY A 28 -122.36 -23.95 58.48
CA GLY A 28 -123.40 -22.94 58.58
C GLY A 28 -123.22 -22.12 59.86
N GLY A 29 -122.87 -20.85 59.70
CA GLY A 29 -122.69 -19.96 60.84
C GLY A 29 -121.78 -18.76 60.58
N LYS A 30 -121.07 -18.71 59.45
CA LYS A 30 -120.36 -17.51 58.99
C LYS A 30 -121.18 -16.80 57.91
N ASP A 31 -121.16 -15.46 57.92
CA ASP A 31 -121.91 -14.59 57.01
C ASP A 31 -121.60 -15.00 55.54
N ILE A 32 -122.61 -14.97 54.67
CA ILE A 32 -122.51 -15.39 53.27
C ILE A 32 -121.36 -14.64 52.55
N ARG A 33 -121.09 -13.40 53.00
CA ARG A 33 -119.97 -12.59 52.51
C ARG A 33 -118.60 -13.21 52.78
N ASP A 34 -118.38 -13.81 53.94
CA ASP A 34 -117.09 -14.41 54.30
C ASP A 34 -116.84 -15.69 53.50
N GLN A 35 -117.87 -16.52 53.30
CA GLN A 35 -117.79 -17.70 52.44
C GLN A 35 -117.50 -17.34 50.96
N ILE A 36 -118.10 -16.26 50.45
CA ILE A 36 -117.78 -15.73 49.11
C ILE A 36 -116.34 -15.23 49.05
N GLN A 37 -115.82 -14.60 50.10
CA GLN A 37 -114.43 -14.16 50.15
C GLN A 37 -113.44 -15.34 50.22
N GLU A 38 -113.75 -16.38 50.99
CA GLU A 38 -112.96 -17.62 51.04
C GLU A 38 -112.94 -18.33 49.68
N LEU A 39 -114.09 -18.51 49.03
CA LEU A 39 -114.16 -19.09 47.68
C LEU A 39 -113.40 -18.24 46.63
N ARG A 40 -113.48 -16.91 46.71
CA ARG A 40 -112.68 -16.02 45.85
C ARG A 40 -111.18 -16.16 46.13
N ALA A 41 -110.76 -16.37 47.38
CA ALA A 41 -109.37 -16.60 47.73
C ALA A 41 -108.88 -17.95 47.21
N ILE A 42 -109.69 -19.01 47.32
CA ILE A 42 -109.39 -20.35 46.77
C ILE A 42 -109.27 -20.29 45.25
N ILE A 43 -110.20 -19.64 44.54
CA ILE A 43 -110.14 -19.46 43.09
C ILE A 43 -108.87 -18.70 42.69
N ARG A 44 -108.51 -17.63 43.42
CA ARG A 44 -107.26 -16.88 43.17
C ARG A 44 -106.02 -17.75 43.36
N LEU A 45 -105.97 -18.58 44.40
CA LEU A 45 -104.85 -19.50 44.65
C LEU A 45 -104.78 -20.60 43.59
N GLN A 46 -105.91 -21.16 43.17
CA GLN A 46 -105.95 -22.13 42.06
C GLN A 46 -105.48 -21.50 40.75
N GLU A 47 -105.91 -20.27 40.45
CA GLU A 47 -105.47 -19.55 39.26
C GLU A 47 -103.96 -19.26 39.31
N GLN A 48 -103.45 -18.82 40.47
CA GLN A 48 -102.00 -18.65 40.68
C GLN A 48 -101.24 -19.98 40.54
N GLY A 49 -101.75 -21.09 41.08
CA GLY A 49 -101.18 -22.41 40.91
C GLY A 49 -101.11 -22.83 39.44
N ARG A 50 -102.18 -22.60 38.66
CA ARG A 50 -102.19 -22.88 37.21
C ARG A 50 -101.18 -22.01 36.45
N VAL A 51 -101.05 -20.74 36.80
CA VAL A 51 -100.04 -19.84 36.22
C VAL A 51 -98.62 -20.31 36.53
N LEU A 52 -98.34 -20.68 37.79
CA LEU A 52 -97.02 -21.19 38.18
C LEU A 52 -96.70 -22.54 37.53
N HIS A 53 -97.66 -23.47 37.45
CA HIS A 53 -97.47 -24.74 36.74
C HIS A 53 -97.23 -24.54 35.24
N THR A 54 -97.98 -23.65 34.58
CA THR A 54 -97.75 -23.35 33.17
C THR A 54 -96.43 -22.63 32.94
N GLN A 55 -96.00 -21.76 33.86
CA GLN A 55 -94.68 -21.11 33.82
C GLN A 55 -93.55 -22.12 34.02
N SER A 56 -93.64 -23.01 35.01
CA SER A 56 -92.66 -24.08 35.24
C SER A 56 -92.57 -25.05 34.06
N SER A 57 -93.72 -25.45 33.50
CA SER A 57 -93.77 -26.27 32.29
C SER A 57 -93.11 -25.57 31.09
N LYS A 58 -93.40 -24.29 30.86
CA LYS A 58 -92.72 -23.49 29.81
C LYS A 58 -91.22 -23.38 30.04
N GLN A 59 -90.77 -23.21 31.28
CA GLN A 59 -89.36 -23.17 31.62
C GLN A 59 -88.67 -24.51 31.35
N ARG A 60 -89.28 -25.64 31.73
CA ARG A 60 -88.78 -26.99 31.39
C ARG A 60 -88.72 -27.20 29.88
N VAL A 61 -89.73 -26.77 29.13
CA VAL A 61 -89.73 -26.85 27.67
C VAL A 61 -88.59 -26.01 27.07
N ASN A 62 -88.33 -24.81 27.61
CA ASN A 62 -87.21 -23.99 27.15
C ASN A 62 -85.86 -24.61 27.50
N GLN A 63 -85.68 -25.13 28.72
CA GLN A 63 -84.47 -25.87 29.10
C GLN A 63 -84.24 -27.09 28.19
N ASN A 64 -85.31 -27.84 27.87
CA ASN A 64 -85.22 -28.96 26.92
C ASN A 64 -84.88 -28.51 25.50
N LYS A 65 -85.37 -27.36 25.05
CA LYS A 65 -84.97 -26.79 23.76
C LYS A 65 -83.49 -26.44 23.75
N ASP A 66 -82.98 -25.85 24.84
CA ASP A 66 -81.57 -25.50 24.96
C ASP A 66 -80.67 -26.74 25.00
N THR A 67 -81.04 -27.78 25.76
CA THR A 67 -80.29 -29.04 25.80
C THR A 67 -80.29 -29.75 24.45
N VAL A 68 -81.44 -29.80 23.75
CA VAL A 68 -81.52 -30.32 22.38
C VAL A 68 -80.64 -29.51 21.43
N GLY A 69 -80.61 -28.17 21.57
CA GLY A 69 -79.72 -27.30 20.80
C GLY A 69 -78.24 -27.64 21.01
N LEU A 70 -77.81 -27.83 22.25
CA LEU A 70 -76.44 -28.25 22.60
C LEU A 70 -76.10 -29.63 22.03
N LEU A 71 -77.00 -30.60 22.17
CA LEU A 71 -76.81 -31.96 21.63
C LEU A 71 -76.69 -31.95 20.11
N GLN A 72 -77.55 -31.20 19.42
CA GLN A 72 -77.46 -31.02 17.97
C GLN A 72 -76.14 -30.35 17.56
N GLY A 73 -75.66 -29.37 18.33
CA GLY A 73 -74.34 -28.76 18.14
C GLY A 73 -73.21 -29.77 18.26
N SER A 74 -73.23 -30.60 19.32
CA SER A 74 -72.24 -31.65 19.57
C SER A 74 -72.23 -32.70 18.46
N ILE A 75 -73.40 -33.14 17.99
CA ILE A 75 -73.51 -34.08 16.87
C ILE A 75 -72.86 -33.49 15.61
N ARG A 76 -73.18 -32.24 15.26
CA ARG A 76 -72.58 -31.58 14.08
C ARG A 76 -71.05 -31.47 14.21
N GLN A 77 -70.54 -31.16 15.40
CA GLN A 77 -69.10 -31.12 15.65
C GLN A 77 -68.45 -32.49 15.45
N ARG A 78 -68.98 -33.54 16.08
CA ARG A 78 -68.48 -34.91 15.94
C ARG A 78 -68.52 -35.41 14.50
N THR A 79 -69.56 -35.03 13.73
CA THR A 79 -69.62 -35.35 12.29
C THR A 79 -68.47 -34.69 11.51
N ARG A 80 -68.13 -33.43 11.81
CA ARG A 80 -66.99 -32.76 11.17
C ARG A 80 -65.66 -33.41 11.55
N GLU A 81 -65.47 -33.74 12.82
CA GLU A 81 -64.27 -34.43 13.31
C GLU A 81 -64.09 -35.79 12.61
N TRP A 82 -65.17 -36.57 12.50
CA TRP A 82 -65.16 -37.84 11.76
C TRP A 82 -64.81 -37.68 10.28
N GLN A 83 -65.37 -36.66 9.60
CA GLN A 83 -65.03 -36.38 8.19
C GLN A 83 -63.56 -36.00 8.01
N MET A 84 -62.99 -35.25 8.96
CA MET A 84 -61.57 -34.88 8.94
C MET A 84 -60.69 -36.11 9.15
N ALA A 85 -61.00 -36.94 10.15
CA ALA A 85 -60.28 -38.19 10.40
C ALA A 85 -60.28 -39.10 9.17
N ARG A 86 -61.44 -39.30 8.54
CA ARG A 86 -61.56 -40.09 7.30
C ARG A 86 -60.68 -39.57 6.17
N LYS A 87 -60.62 -38.26 5.95
CA LYS A 87 -59.74 -37.66 4.92
C LYS A 87 -58.26 -37.89 5.23
N HIS A 88 -57.88 -37.85 6.51
CA HIS A 88 -56.51 -38.15 6.92
C HIS A 88 -56.18 -39.63 6.67
N ASP A 89 -57.07 -40.54 7.02
CA ASP A 89 -56.89 -41.97 6.77
C ASP A 89 -56.78 -42.26 5.26
N GLU A 90 -57.65 -41.68 4.43
CA GLU A 90 -57.58 -41.82 2.97
C GLU A 90 -56.24 -41.34 2.39
N ARG A 91 -55.67 -40.25 2.93
CA ARG A 91 -54.33 -39.75 2.54
C ARG A 91 -53.22 -40.70 2.99
N SER A 92 -53.27 -41.17 4.24
CA SER A 92 -52.28 -42.10 4.81
C SER A 92 -52.27 -43.42 4.03
N ILE A 93 -53.45 -43.97 3.73
CA ILE A 93 -53.62 -45.16 2.88
C ILE A 93 -53.05 -44.88 1.48
N SER A 94 -53.41 -43.75 0.86
CA SER A 94 -52.90 -43.41 -0.48
C SER A 94 -51.39 -43.28 -0.54
N TRP A 95 -50.77 -42.72 0.50
CA TRP A 95 -49.32 -42.57 0.61
C TRP A 95 -48.61 -43.92 0.82
N ALA A 96 -49.12 -44.77 1.70
CA ALA A 96 -48.56 -46.10 1.95
C ALA A 96 -48.59 -46.99 0.70
N PHE A 97 -49.64 -46.86 -0.12
CA PHE A 97 -49.83 -47.64 -1.33
C PHE A 97 -49.39 -46.90 -2.62
N ARG A 98 -48.35 -46.06 -2.55
CA ARG A 98 -47.80 -45.31 -3.69
C ARG A 98 -46.94 -46.19 -4.61
N GLU A 99 -46.23 -47.16 -4.05
CA GLU A 99 -45.41 -48.13 -4.80
C GLU A 99 -46.26 -49.25 -5.42
N GLU A 100 -47.39 -49.60 -4.79
CA GLU A 100 -48.37 -50.54 -5.31
C GLU A 100 -49.30 -49.96 -6.40
N HIS A 101 -48.95 -48.83 -7.03
CA HIS A 101 -49.74 -48.28 -8.14
C HIS A 101 -49.96 -49.31 -9.26
N LEU A 102 -48.99 -50.21 -9.48
CA LEU A 102 -49.12 -51.32 -10.43
C LEU A 102 -50.13 -52.39 -9.97
N LEU A 103 -50.16 -52.73 -8.68
CA LEU A 103 -51.12 -53.65 -8.07
C LEU A 103 -52.54 -53.05 -8.05
N LYS A 104 -52.67 -51.75 -7.79
CA LYS A 104 -53.94 -51.01 -7.90
C LYS A 104 -54.46 -50.97 -9.34
N LEU A 105 -53.59 -50.78 -10.33
CA LEU A 105 -53.97 -50.84 -11.74
C LEU A 105 -54.48 -52.23 -12.13
N ALA A 106 -53.83 -53.31 -11.65
CA ALA A 106 -54.23 -54.69 -11.93
C ALA A 106 -55.52 -55.13 -11.21
N THR A 107 -55.83 -54.55 -10.05
CA THR A 107 -56.99 -54.91 -9.21
C THR A 107 -58.24 -54.05 -9.45
N ASN A 108 -58.09 -52.93 -10.16
CA ASN A 108 -59.24 -52.14 -10.63
C ASN A 108 -60.08 -52.97 -11.63
N LYS A 109 -61.41 -52.82 -11.60
CA LYS A 109 -62.38 -53.45 -12.53
C LYS A 109 -62.26 -52.91 -13.97
N THR A 110 -61.05 -52.80 -14.49
CA THR A 110 -60.74 -52.36 -15.86
C THR A 110 -60.29 -53.56 -16.67
N SER A 111 -60.68 -53.63 -17.94
CA SER A 111 -60.23 -54.67 -18.87
C SER A 111 -58.70 -54.82 -18.83
N MET A 112 -58.21 -56.05 -18.92
CA MET A 112 -56.79 -56.42 -18.87
C MET A 112 -55.93 -55.58 -19.84
N GLU A 113 -56.49 -55.23 -21.00
CA GLU A 113 -55.85 -54.38 -22.01
C GLU A 113 -55.58 -52.95 -21.51
N SER A 114 -56.49 -52.37 -20.72
CA SER A 114 -56.33 -51.03 -20.15
C SER A 114 -55.20 -50.99 -19.11
N VAL A 115 -55.03 -52.08 -18.35
CA VAL A 115 -53.95 -52.24 -17.38
C VAL A 115 -52.61 -52.35 -18.10
N GLN A 116 -52.54 -53.16 -19.16
CA GLN A 116 -51.34 -53.30 -19.99
C GLN A 116 -50.94 -51.98 -20.64
N GLN A 117 -51.87 -51.22 -21.21
CA GLN A 117 -51.58 -49.91 -21.81
C GLN A 117 -51.06 -48.89 -20.79
N LYS A 118 -51.62 -48.86 -19.58
CA LYS A 118 -51.16 -47.96 -18.51
C LYS A 118 -49.76 -48.34 -18.01
N LEU A 119 -49.47 -49.63 -17.90
CA LEU A 119 -48.14 -50.13 -17.55
C LEU A 119 -47.13 -49.82 -18.65
N GLN A 120 -47.47 -50.08 -19.91
CA GLN A 120 -46.63 -49.72 -21.05
C GLN A 120 -46.33 -48.22 -21.06
N LYS A 121 -47.35 -47.38 -20.91
CA LYS A 121 -47.17 -45.93 -20.82
C LYS A 121 -46.23 -45.54 -19.68
N TYR A 122 -46.39 -46.12 -18.49
CA TYR A 122 -45.50 -45.87 -17.35
C TYR A 122 -44.05 -46.29 -17.65
N ILE A 123 -43.84 -47.44 -18.29
CA ILE A 123 -42.50 -47.90 -18.70
C ILE A 123 -41.91 -46.94 -19.72
N TYR A 124 -42.66 -46.53 -20.73
CA TYR A 124 -42.21 -45.56 -21.73
C TYR A 124 -41.86 -44.21 -21.10
N ASP A 125 -42.69 -43.70 -20.19
CA ASP A 125 -42.41 -42.45 -19.48
C ASP A 125 -41.12 -42.57 -18.65
N ARG A 126 -40.87 -43.72 -18.01
CA ARG A 126 -39.63 -43.99 -17.27
C ARG A 126 -38.40 -44.10 -18.16
N VAL A 127 -38.51 -44.79 -19.29
CA VAL A 127 -37.43 -44.91 -20.29
C VAL A 127 -37.11 -43.54 -20.86
N LYS A 128 -38.12 -42.74 -21.20
CA LYS A 128 -37.94 -41.36 -21.70
C LYS A 128 -37.20 -40.47 -20.70
N VAL A 129 -37.53 -40.57 -19.40
CA VAL A 129 -36.80 -39.86 -18.35
C VAL A 129 -35.36 -40.37 -18.24
N HIS A 130 -35.15 -41.69 -18.33
CA HIS A 130 -33.81 -42.27 -18.32
C HIS A 130 -32.96 -41.77 -19.50
N ASP A 131 -33.48 -41.80 -20.71
CA ASP A 131 -32.80 -41.32 -21.91
C ASP A 131 -32.43 -39.84 -21.77
N ALA A 132 -33.35 -39.00 -21.29
CA ALA A 132 -33.09 -37.59 -21.03
C ALA A 132 -31.94 -37.39 -20.02
N LEU A 133 -31.90 -38.17 -18.95
CA LEU A 133 -30.81 -38.14 -17.97
C LEU A 133 -29.48 -38.62 -18.56
N VAL A 134 -29.49 -39.68 -19.38
CA VAL A 134 -28.29 -40.18 -20.06
C VAL A 134 -27.74 -39.13 -21.03
N HIS A 135 -28.60 -38.46 -21.81
CA HIS A 135 -28.18 -37.36 -22.67
C HIS A 135 -27.55 -36.21 -21.89
N LEU A 136 -28.12 -35.85 -20.75
CA LEU A 136 -27.59 -34.79 -19.88
C LEU A 136 -26.24 -35.19 -19.26
N LEU A 137 -26.09 -36.45 -18.85
CA LEU A 137 -24.81 -36.99 -18.37
C LEU A 137 -23.74 -36.95 -19.46
N ARG A 138 -24.07 -37.38 -20.70
CA ARG A 138 -23.14 -37.31 -21.84
C ARG A 138 -22.71 -35.88 -22.15
N ARG A 139 -23.65 -34.92 -22.11
CA ARG A 139 -23.34 -33.49 -22.32
C ARG A 139 -22.40 -32.96 -21.22
N ARG A 140 -22.65 -33.30 -19.96
CA ARG A 140 -21.78 -32.92 -18.85
C ARG A 140 -20.38 -33.56 -18.97
N ALA A 141 -20.31 -34.83 -19.37
CA ALA A 141 -19.03 -35.51 -19.59
C ALA A 141 -18.20 -34.83 -20.69
N ALA A 142 -18.81 -34.48 -21.82
CA ALA A 142 -18.13 -33.76 -22.90
C ALA A 142 -17.54 -32.42 -22.42
N VAL A 143 -18.32 -31.63 -21.67
CA VAL A 143 -17.85 -30.36 -21.09
C VAL A 143 -16.69 -30.57 -20.12
N LEU A 144 -16.73 -31.62 -19.29
CA LEU A 144 -15.64 -31.93 -18.37
C LEU A 144 -14.35 -32.30 -19.11
N GLU A 145 -14.45 -33.08 -20.19
CA GLU A 145 -13.28 -33.40 -21.02
C GLU A 145 -12.69 -32.14 -21.68
N ASP A 146 -13.53 -31.24 -22.18
CA ASP A 146 -13.07 -29.96 -22.76
C ASP A 146 -12.34 -29.10 -21.73
N LEU A 147 -12.90 -28.99 -20.52
CA LEU A 147 -12.26 -28.28 -19.41
C LEU A 147 -10.93 -28.93 -19.00
N GLN A 148 -10.85 -30.27 -18.98
CA GLN A 148 -9.59 -30.97 -18.71
C GLN A 148 -8.53 -30.72 -19.78
N ARG A 149 -8.92 -30.71 -21.07
CA ARG A 149 -8.01 -30.37 -22.18
C ARG A 149 -7.47 -28.96 -22.04
N GLU A 150 -8.33 -28.00 -21.67
CA GLU A 150 -7.91 -26.60 -21.50
C GLU A 150 -7.00 -26.44 -20.28
N LEU A 151 -7.29 -27.11 -19.16
CA LEU A 151 -6.39 -27.11 -17.99
C LEU A 151 -5.00 -27.68 -18.34
N LEU A 152 -4.93 -28.76 -19.12
CA LEU A 152 -3.65 -29.31 -19.57
C LEU A 152 -2.92 -28.36 -20.52
N ARG A 153 -3.65 -27.62 -21.37
CA ARG A 153 -3.06 -26.59 -22.24
C ARG A 153 -2.48 -25.45 -21.41
N LEU A 154 -3.22 -24.95 -20.43
CA LEU A 154 -2.76 -23.88 -19.53
C LEU A 154 -1.52 -24.31 -18.73
N ARG A 155 -1.51 -25.54 -18.20
CA ARG A 155 -0.34 -26.07 -17.48
C ARG A 155 0.92 -26.11 -18.36
N ARG A 156 0.79 -26.50 -19.64
CA ARG A 156 1.92 -26.48 -20.59
C ARG A 156 2.41 -25.07 -20.94
N LEU A 157 1.56 -24.04 -20.79
CA LEU A 157 1.97 -22.65 -20.98
C LEU A 157 2.66 -22.08 -19.73
N GLU A 158 2.35 -22.62 -18.55
CA GLU A 158 2.97 -22.24 -17.28
C GLU A 158 4.39 -22.83 -17.12
N GLU A 159 4.65 -23.99 -17.72
CA GLU A 159 6.01 -24.55 -17.77
C GLU A 159 6.96 -23.58 -18.51
N PRO A 160 8.10 -23.21 -17.90
CA PRO A 160 9.03 -22.28 -18.51
C PRO A 160 9.49 -22.84 -19.86
N SER A 161 9.15 -22.15 -20.94
CA SER A 161 9.63 -22.51 -22.27
C SER A 161 11.15 -22.51 -22.28
N LYS A 162 11.77 -23.41 -23.05
CA LYS A 162 13.23 -23.42 -23.29
C LYS A 162 13.74 -22.04 -23.70
N GLU A 163 12.92 -21.25 -24.38
CA GLU A 163 13.22 -19.86 -24.75
C GLU A 163 13.37 -18.94 -23.53
N THR A 164 12.50 -19.08 -22.52
CA THR A 164 12.62 -18.34 -21.26
C THR A 164 13.88 -18.75 -20.51
N GLU A 165 14.27 -20.02 -20.50
CA GLU A 165 15.51 -20.46 -19.87
C GLU A 165 16.75 -19.88 -20.56
N LEU A 166 16.76 -19.85 -21.90
CA LEU A 166 17.80 -19.21 -22.69
C LEU A 166 17.87 -17.69 -22.43
N GLN A 167 16.72 -17.02 -22.29
CA GLN A 167 16.66 -15.61 -21.91
C GLN A 167 17.24 -15.39 -20.51
N HIS A 168 16.90 -16.22 -19.52
CA HIS A 168 17.49 -16.13 -18.17
C HIS A 168 19.00 -16.37 -18.19
N GLN A 169 19.50 -17.32 -19.00
CA GLN A 169 20.94 -17.50 -19.18
C GLN A 169 21.60 -16.27 -19.81
N ARG A 170 20.95 -15.65 -20.82
CA ARG A 170 21.45 -14.43 -21.45
C ARG A 170 21.48 -13.26 -20.47
N ILE A 171 20.45 -13.10 -19.64
CA ILE A 171 20.39 -12.08 -18.59
C ILE A 171 21.56 -12.26 -17.62
N ARG A 172 21.78 -13.48 -17.11
CA ARG A 172 22.93 -13.77 -16.22
C ARG A 172 24.28 -13.46 -16.86
N GLN A 173 24.44 -13.74 -18.16
CA GLN A 173 25.67 -13.39 -18.88
C GLN A 173 25.87 -11.88 -18.99
N LEU A 174 24.79 -11.14 -19.27
CA LEU A 174 24.83 -9.68 -19.36
C LEU A 174 25.12 -9.05 -18.00
N GLU A 175 24.46 -9.50 -16.93
CA GLU A 175 24.73 -9.07 -15.55
C GLU A 175 26.20 -9.26 -15.17
N ASN A 176 26.74 -10.46 -15.39
CA ASN A 176 28.17 -10.73 -15.13
C ASN A 176 29.10 -9.84 -15.98
N SER A 177 28.71 -9.49 -17.20
CA SER A 177 29.50 -8.60 -18.05
C SER A 177 29.47 -7.15 -17.57
N ILE A 178 28.31 -6.70 -17.06
CA ILE A 178 28.12 -5.36 -16.49
C ILE A 178 28.94 -5.24 -15.22
N GLU A 179 28.83 -6.19 -14.29
CA GLU A 179 29.60 -6.19 -13.03
C GLU A 179 31.11 -6.17 -13.31
N LYS A 180 31.58 -6.97 -14.28
CA LYS A 180 33.00 -6.93 -14.71
C LYS A 180 33.42 -5.57 -15.26
N MET A 181 32.53 -4.88 -15.98
CA MET A 181 32.82 -3.54 -16.49
C MET A 181 32.81 -2.50 -15.38
N GLU A 182 31.90 -2.58 -14.43
CA GLU A 182 31.85 -1.70 -13.25
C GLU A 182 33.13 -1.84 -12.42
N MET A 183 33.59 -3.07 -12.17
CA MET A 183 34.86 -3.33 -11.48
C MET A 183 36.08 -2.80 -12.24
N LYS A 184 36.06 -2.83 -13.58
CA LYS A 184 37.10 -2.19 -14.41
C LYS A 184 37.05 -0.68 -14.31
N CYS A 185 35.86 -0.09 -14.34
CA CYS A 185 35.67 1.35 -14.20
C CYS A 185 36.13 1.85 -12.82
N SER A 186 35.78 1.16 -11.74
CA SER A 186 36.21 1.55 -10.39
C SER A 186 37.72 1.41 -10.21
N SER A 187 38.33 0.34 -10.76
CA SER A 187 39.78 0.18 -10.80
C SER A 187 40.47 1.30 -11.60
N ALA A 188 39.94 1.64 -12.79
CA ALA A 188 40.45 2.73 -13.60
C ALA A 188 40.33 4.09 -12.90
N GLN A 189 39.22 4.35 -12.19
CA GLN A 189 39.04 5.56 -11.37
C GLN A 189 40.05 5.64 -10.23
N SER A 190 40.29 4.52 -9.53
CA SER A 190 41.31 4.44 -8.47
C SER A 190 42.71 4.74 -9.00
N ILE A 191 43.08 4.14 -10.14
CA ILE A 191 44.35 4.40 -10.83
C ILE A 191 44.44 5.87 -11.26
N HIS A 192 43.37 6.43 -11.83
CA HIS A 192 43.33 7.83 -12.24
C HIS A 192 43.55 8.76 -11.04
N GLN A 193 42.87 8.54 -9.93
CA GLN A 193 43.05 9.31 -8.70
C GLN A 193 44.50 9.23 -8.19
N MET A 194 45.13 8.06 -8.26
CA MET A 194 46.54 7.89 -7.89
C MET A 194 47.47 8.73 -8.78
N TYR A 195 47.23 8.76 -10.09
CA TYR A 195 47.98 9.61 -11.01
C TYR A 195 47.73 11.10 -10.77
N GLU A 196 46.49 11.51 -10.52
CA GLU A 196 46.17 12.91 -10.18
C GLU A 196 46.88 13.35 -8.89
N ASN A 197 46.85 12.52 -7.84
CA ASN A 197 47.52 12.79 -6.58
C ASN A 197 49.05 12.92 -6.78
N SER A 198 49.63 12.02 -7.57
CA SER A 198 51.08 12.06 -7.88
C SER A 198 51.44 13.33 -8.64
N LEU A 199 50.62 13.72 -9.62
CA LEU A 199 50.80 14.95 -10.38
C LEU A 199 50.64 16.19 -9.51
N ALA A 200 49.71 16.19 -8.56
CA ALA A 200 49.53 17.28 -7.59
C ALA A 200 50.78 17.44 -6.70
N SER A 201 51.32 16.35 -6.17
CA SER A 201 52.57 16.36 -5.39
C SER A 201 53.75 16.91 -6.20
N LEU A 202 53.90 16.47 -7.46
CA LEU A 202 54.95 16.98 -8.35
C LEU A 202 54.77 18.47 -8.67
N LYS A 203 53.54 18.94 -8.88
CA LYS A 203 53.26 20.38 -9.07
C LYS A 203 53.59 21.19 -7.82
N GLN A 204 53.32 20.65 -6.63
CA GLN A 204 53.69 21.30 -5.37
C GLN A 204 55.20 21.38 -5.19
N GLU A 205 55.95 20.31 -5.51
CA GLU A 205 57.41 20.34 -5.52
C GLU A 205 57.94 21.35 -6.53
N LEU A 206 57.37 21.37 -7.75
CA LEU A 206 57.72 22.32 -8.79
C LEU A 206 57.55 23.77 -8.33
N ALA A 207 56.44 24.07 -7.66
CA ALA A 207 56.17 25.39 -7.09
C ALA A 207 57.16 25.78 -5.97
N SER A 208 57.79 24.81 -5.29
CA SER A 208 58.78 25.08 -4.24
C SER A 208 60.15 25.51 -4.80
N TYR A 209 60.54 25.04 -5.99
CA TYR A 209 61.89 25.27 -6.53
C TYR A 209 62.24 26.75 -6.74
N PRO A 210 61.36 27.63 -7.28
CA PRO A 210 61.68 29.05 -7.44
C PRO A 210 62.07 29.73 -6.13
N SER A 211 61.38 29.42 -5.03
CA SER A 211 61.72 29.98 -3.72
C SER A 211 63.09 29.48 -3.21
N LYS A 212 63.38 28.19 -3.37
CA LYS A 212 64.68 27.60 -3.01
C LYS A 212 65.82 28.22 -3.84
N LEU A 213 65.59 28.40 -5.15
CA LEU A 213 66.55 29.04 -6.05
C LEU A 213 66.76 30.51 -5.70
N SER A 214 65.69 31.25 -5.38
CA SER A 214 65.81 32.64 -4.94
C SER A 214 66.60 32.75 -3.64
N ASN A 215 66.37 31.86 -2.67
CA ASN A 215 67.14 31.83 -1.43
C ASN A 215 68.63 31.55 -1.68
N MET A 216 68.96 30.59 -2.56
CA MET A 216 70.35 30.33 -2.95
C MET A 216 70.97 31.52 -3.70
N ALA A 217 70.24 32.15 -4.62
CA ALA A 217 70.71 33.33 -5.34
C ALA A 217 70.99 34.50 -4.39
N ASN A 218 70.11 34.74 -3.41
CA ASN A 218 70.30 35.76 -2.38
C ASN A 218 71.53 35.46 -1.51
N MET A 219 71.75 34.19 -1.15
CA MET A 219 72.92 33.77 -0.38
C MET A 219 74.22 34.01 -1.15
N VAL A 220 74.25 33.67 -2.44
CA VAL A 220 75.40 33.95 -3.31
C VAL A 220 75.63 35.44 -3.44
N GLY A 221 74.57 36.24 -3.60
CA GLY A 221 74.66 37.70 -3.61
C GLY A 221 75.26 38.26 -2.33
N ALA A 222 74.83 37.76 -1.17
CA ALA A 222 75.38 38.16 0.14
C ALA A 222 76.86 37.77 0.28
N TYR A 223 77.28 36.59 -0.20
CA TYR A 223 78.69 36.21 -0.21
C TYR A 223 79.52 37.06 -1.17
N GLN A 224 78.98 37.42 -2.34
CA GLN A 224 79.66 38.30 -3.29
C GLN A 224 79.85 39.71 -2.72
N SER A 225 78.83 40.29 -2.08
CA SER A 225 78.96 41.60 -1.42
C SER A 225 79.96 41.55 -0.27
N ALA A 226 79.91 40.53 0.59
CA ALA A 226 80.86 40.39 1.69
C ALA A 226 82.31 40.24 1.19
N LEU A 227 82.51 39.54 0.07
CA LEU A 227 83.82 39.42 -0.55
C LEU A 227 84.30 40.77 -1.13
N GLN A 228 83.40 41.52 -1.78
CA GLN A 228 83.68 42.87 -2.28
C GLN A 228 84.09 43.81 -1.14
N ASP A 229 83.33 43.83 -0.03
CA ASP A 229 83.62 44.63 1.16
C ASP A 229 85.00 44.27 1.74
N MET A 230 85.33 42.98 1.84
CA MET A 230 86.65 42.52 2.30
C MET A 230 87.78 42.92 1.35
N THR A 231 87.56 42.86 0.02
CA THR A 231 88.57 43.33 -0.95
C THR A 231 88.78 44.83 -0.90
N GLN A 232 87.71 45.61 -0.70
CA GLN A 232 87.79 47.05 -0.53
C GLN A 232 88.56 47.40 0.76
N MET A 233 88.22 46.76 1.88
CA MET A 233 88.97 46.96 3.14
C MET A 233 90.46 46.59 2.98
N ALA A 234 90.78 45.53 2.23
CA ALA A 234 92.18 45.17 1.96
C ALA A 234 92.90 46.24 1.11
N GLN A 235 92.24 46.80 0.10
CA GLN A 235 92.78 47.91 -0.71
C GLN A 235 92.99 49.16 0.14
N GLU A 236 91.99 49.56 0.93
CA GLU A 236 92.09 50.69 1.86
C GLU A 236 93.23 50.49 2.87
N THR A 237 93.40 49.27 3.40
CA THR A 237 94.51 48.93 4.29
C THR A 237 95.86 49.09 3.58
N ILE A 238 96.00 48.64 2.33
CA ILE A 238 97.21 48.81 1.53
C ILE A 238 97.50 50.30 1.33
N GLU A 239 96.49 51.09 0.92
CA GLU A 239 96.63 52.55 0.74
C GLU A 239 97.06 53.25 2.04
N ILE A 240 96.45 52.94 3.18
CA ILE A 240 96.85 53.46 4.48
C ILE A 240 98.30 53.05 4.80
N THR A 241 98.69 51.79 4.56
CA THR A 241 100.07 51.37 4.81
C THR A 241 101.08 52.07 3.91
N GLU A 242 100.75 52.33 2.64
CA GLU A 242 101.63 53.09 1.74
C GLU A 242 101.72 54.56 2.15
N VAL A 243 100.60 55.20 2.54
CA VAL A 243 100.60 56.57 3.07
C VAL A 243 101.44 56.66 4.34
N THR A 244 101.27 55.73 5.29
CA THR A 244 102.06 55.71 6.53
C THR A 244 103.55 55.47 6.29
N LYS A 245 103.93 54.64 5.30
CA LYS A 245 105.33 54.50 4.87
C LYS A 245 105.89 55.79 4.28
N LEU A 246 105.13 56.47 3.43
CA LEU A 246 105.54 57.76 2.85
C LEU A 246 105.72 58.81 3.93
N ASP A 247 104.80 58.90 4.89
CA ASP A 247 104.91 59.86 5.99
C ASP A 247 106.04 59.50 6.97
N ALA A 248 106.29 58.22 7.22
CA ALA A 248 107.46 57.77 7.98
C ALA A 248 108.78 58.14 7.27
N ALA A 249 108.88 57.94 5.95
CA ALA A 249 110.06 58.34 5.17
C ALA A 249 110.26 59.87 5.17
N LYS A 250 109.17 60.65 5.06
CA LYS A 250 109.23 62.12 5.23
C LYS A 250 109.70 62.51 6.63
N ALA A 251 109.20 61.84 7.68
CA ALA A 251 109.64 62.10 9.04
C ALA A 251 111.13 61.72 9.26
N GLU A 252 111.60 60.61 8.68
CA GLU A 252 113.00 60.19 8.74
C GLU A 252 113.92 61.20 8.04
N THR A 253 113.58 61.63 6.81
CA THR A 253 114.33 62.68 6.10
C THR A 253 114.34 64.01 6.84
N ALA A 254 113.24 64.38 7.50
CA ALA A 254 113.19 65.55 8.37
C ALA A 254 114.10 65.40 9.60
N LEU A 255 114.13 64.22 10.24
CA LEU A 255 115.03 63.93 11.36
C LEU A 255 116.50 63.93 10.94
N ILE A 256 116.83 63.40 9.77
CA ILE A 256 118.19 63.45 9.22
C ILE A 256 118.59 64.91 8.99
N ALA A 257 117.73 65.73 8.37
CA ALA A 257 118.00 67.15 8.17
C ALA A 257 118.14 67.91 9.50
N GLU A 258 117.33 67.58 10.51
CA GLU A 258 117.46 68.13 11.86
C GLU A 258 118.79 67.71 12.51
N HIS A 259 119.16 66.44 12.41
CA HIS A 259 120.43 65.92 12.92
C HIS A 259 121.62 66.56 12.20
N GLU A 260 121.60 66.70 10.87
CA GLU A 260 122.63 67.40 10.09
C GLU A 260 122.74 68.89 10.47
N ALA A 261 121.62 69.55 10.76
CA ALA A 261 121.60 70.93 11.25
C ALA A 261 122.20 71.04 12.65
N GLN A 262 121.83 70.13 13.56
CA GLN A 262 122.41 70.02 14.90
C GLN A 262 123.91 69.71 14.82
N GLU A 263 124.33 68.78 13.96
CA GLU A 263 125.74 68.41 13.79
C GLU A 263 126.54 69.52 13.12
N SER A 264 125.95 70.27 12.18
CA SER A 264 126.56 71.47 11.60
C SER A 264 126.75 72.57 12.66
N GLN A 265 125.76 72.77 13.53
CA GLN A 265 125.84 73.67 14.67
C GLN A 265 126.90 73.20 15.68
N LEU A 266 126.96 71.89 15.97
CA LEU A 266 127.90 71.29 16.90
C LEU A 266 129.33 71.28 16.33
N ASN A 267 129.50 71.10 15.02
CA ASN A 267 130.78 71.26 14.32
C ASN A 267 131.21 72.73 14.26
N ALA A 268 130.29 73.67 14.15
CA ALA A 268 130.60 75.09 14.29
C ALA A 268 131.08 75.41 15.73
N GLN A 269 130.46 74.80 16.74
CA GLN A 269 130.91 74.89 18.15
C GLN A 269 132.25 74.16 18.38
N LYS A 270 132.46 72.95 17.83
CA LYS A 270 133.73 72.21 17.88
C LYS A 270 134.86 72.99 17.20
N LYS A 271 134.63 73.63 16.06
CA LYS A 271 135.62 74.53 15.44
C LYS A 271 135.96 75.74 16.33
N GLN A 272 135.10 76.14 17.27
CA GLN A 272 135.43 77.11 18.31
C GLN A 272 136.22 76.46 19.47
N VAL A 273 135.93 75.20 19.81
CA VAL A 273 136.65 74.41 20.83
C VAL A 273 138.03 73.94 20.36
N ASP A 274 138.21 73.48 19.12
CA ASP A 274 139.50 73.10 18.52
C ASP A 274 140.44 74.30 18.39
N LYS A 275 139.90 75.52 18.20
CA LYS A 275 140.66 76.78 18.32
C LYS A 275 141.10 77.07 19.76
N ALA A 276 140.42 76.50 20.75
CA ALA A 276 140.84 76.54 22.15
C ALA A 276 141.79 75.37 22.51
N TRP A 277 141.70 74.22 21.84
CA TRP A 277 142.47 73.00 22.12
C TRP A 277 143.93 73.04 21.62
N VAL A 278 144.29 73.90 20.66
CA VAL A 278 145.70 74.18 20.29
C VAL A 278 146.45 74.96 21.39
N ARG A 279 145.75 75.44 22.43
CA ARG A 279 146.34 76.23 23.53
C ARG A 279 146.49 75.45 24.85
N ASP A 280 146.01 74.21 24.94
CA ASP A 280 145.94 73.49 26.21
C ASP A 280 146.42 72.03 26.10
N THR A 281 147.63 71.84 25.59
CA THR A 281 148.41 70.62 25.84
C THR A 281 149.03 70.71 27.23
N GLY A 282 148.30 70.22 28.23
CA GLY A 282 148.89 69.77 29.50
C GLY A 282 147.97 69.88 30.70
N ASP A 283 147.17 68.84 31.00
CA ASP A 283 147.41 68.00 32.18
C ASP A 283 146.36 66.88 32.38
N ARG A 284 146.93 65.68 32.61
CA ARG A 284 146.52 64.52 33.45
C ARG A 284 145.05 64.19 33.78
N HIS A 285 144.68 62.99 33.35
CA HIS A 285 144.36 61.77 34.13
C HIS A 285 143.40 61.84 35.35
N ARG A 286 142.41 60.92 35.26
CA ARG A 286 141.78 60.02 36.26
C ARG A 286 140.37 60.33 36.79
N GLN A 287 139.55 59.28 36.60
CA GLN A 287 138.70 58.59 37.58
C GLN A 287 137.16 58.83 37.59
N GLN A 288 136.47 57.73 37.26
CA GLN A 288 135.51 57.00 38.12
C GLN A 288 134.07 57.52 38.17
N SER A 289 133.14 56.73 37.61
CA SER A 289 132.11 55.94 38.33
C SER A 289 130.73 56.61 38.45
N ARG A 290 129.80 56.05 37.68
CA ARG A 290 128.62 55.26 38.13
C ARG A 290 127.61 55.89 39.10
N ARG A 291 126.34 55.60 38.74
CA ARG A 291 125.08 55.43 39.53
C ARG A 291 124.17 56.65 39.60
N ASP A 292 122.97 56.54 39.02
CA ASP A 292 121.69 56.01 39.59
C ASP A 292 120.88 57.26 40.04
N THR A 293 119.56 57.36 40.04
CA THR A 293 118.42 56.45 40.24
C THR A 293 117.15 57.31 39.98
N ASP A 294 115.99 56.81 39.55
CA ASP A 294 114.84 56.31 40.35
C ASP A 294 113.53 56.69 39.57
N PHE A 295 112.31 56.13 39.68
CA PHE A 295 111.57 55.46 40.77
C PHE A 295 110.33 54.67 40.20
N SER A 296 110.14 53.42 40.68
CA SER A 296 108.89 52.65 41.05
C SER A 296 107.67 52.47 40.09
N PHE A 297 106.89 51.38 40.11
CA PHE A 297 106.35 50.61 41.26
C PHE A 297 105.90 49.15 40.93
N LEU A 298 106.42 48.21 41.75
CA LEU A 298 105.91 46.96 42.37
C LEU A 298 104.80 46.06 41.77
N GLY A 299 105.02 44.74 41.92
CA GLY A 299 103.95 43.73 42.01
C GLY A 299 104.42 42.28 41.85
N GLU A 300 104.99 41.71 42.90
CA GLU A 300 105.65 40.40 43.00
C GLU A 300 104.74 39.28 43.57
N ASP A 301 105.10 38.05 43.20
CA ASP A 301 104.94 36.73 43.84
C ASP A 301 103.60 36.11 44.30
N LEU A 302 103.39 34.90 43.73
CA LEU A 302 103.28 33.60 44.40
C LEU A 302 102.86 33.61 45.89
N THR A 303 101.69 33.05 46.20
CA THR A 303 101.56 31.92 47.16
C THR A 303 100.12 31.39 47.30
N LYS A 304 100.03 30.06 47.28
CA LYS A 304 99.19 29.17 48.11
C LYS A 304 98.02 29.80 48.89
N GLY A 305 96.79 29.42 48.52
CA GLY A 305 95.61 29.37 49.40
C GLY A 305 94.78 28.13 49.04
N LYS A 306 94.89 27.03 49.78
CA LYS A 306 93.99 26.61 50.86
C LYS A 306 92.52 26.55 50.43
N ASN A 307 92.08 25.34 50.06
CA ASN A 307 90.68 24.97 49.88
C ASN A 307 89.83 25.49 51.06
N PRO A 308 88.69 26.14 50.81
CA PRO A 308 87.63 26.19 51.80
C PRO A 308 86.91 24.84 51.76
N GLU A 309 86.91 24.09 52.86
CA GLU A 309 85.89 23.05 53.05
C GLU A 309 84.51 23.74 53.01
N PRO A 310 83.55 23.25 52.21
CA PRO A 310 82.20 23.80 52.20
C PRO A 310 81.57 23.61 53.59
N SER A 311 80.92 24.65 54.09
CA SER A 311 80.15 24.59 55.35
C SER A 311 79.07 23.52 55.25
N LYS A 312 78.79 22.77 56.32
CA LYS A 312 77.80 21.67 56.35
C LYS A 312 76.42 22.07 55.80
N SER A 313 76.01 23.30 56.06
CA SER A 313 74.75 23.88 55.55
C SER A 313 74.72 24.04 54.02
N GLN A 314 75.88 24.27 53.40
CA GLN A 314 76.04 24.42 51.95
C GLN A 314 75.98 23.05 51.27
N MET A 315 76.60 22.02 51.87
CA MET A 315 76.50 20.63 51.43
C MET A 315 75.07 20.08 51.56
N GLU A 316 74.34 20.39 52.63
CA GLU A 316 72.94 19.96 52.81
C GLU A 316 72.01 20.59 51.77
N TYR A 317 72.21 21.88 51.47
CA TYR A 317 71.45 22.58 50.43
C TYR A 317 71.72 22.04 49.03
N GLU A 318 72.99 21.79 48.69
CA GLU A 318 73.38 21.17 47.42
C GLU A 318 72.80 19.75 47.27
N ALA A 319 72.82 18.94 48.33
CA ALA A 319 72.22 17.62 48.34
C ALA A 319 70.69 17.65 48.12
N GLN A 320 70.01 18.64 48.70
CA GLN A 320 68.58 18.83 48.50
C GLN A 320 68.24 19.26 47.07
N ILE A 321 69.03 20.15 46.46
CA ILE A 321 68.88 20.53 45.05
C ILE A 321 69.07 19.32 44.15
N ILE A 322 70.11 18.51 44.37
CA ILE A 322 70.36 17.30 43.58
C ILE A 322 69.20 16.31 43.71
N SER A 323 68.64 16.14 44.92
CA SER A 323 67.47 15.29 45.15
C SER A 323 66.24 15.76 44.37
N GLU A 324 65.92 17.06 44.42
CA GLU A 324 64.77 17.62 43.70
C GLU A 324 64.96 17.53 42.17
N VAL A 325 66.18 17.77 41.67
CA VAL A 325 66.50 17.61 40.24
C VAL A 325 66.37 16.15 39.80
N GLU A 326 66.75 15.18 40.63
CA GLU A 326 66.60 13.76 40.32
C GLU A 326 65.12 13.31 40.36
N LYS A 327 64.29 13.91 41.22
CA LYS A 327 62.82 13.71 41.19
C LYS A 327 62.21 14.24 39.90
N VAL A 328 62.65 15.41 39.42
CA VAL A 328 62.18 15.96 38.14
C VAL A 328 62.65 15.09 36.97
N LYS A 329 63.90 14.63 36.97
CA LYS A 329 64.44 13.72 35.96
C LYS A 329 63.66 12.41 35.87
N THR A 330 63.31 11.82 37.02
CA THR A 330 62.52 10.58 37.08
C THR A 330 61.07 10.80 36.64
N ALA A 331 60.44 11.92 37.02
CA ALA A 331 59.09 12.28 36.57
C ALA A 331 59.00 12.53 35.05
N VAL A 332 60.02 13.17 34.47
CA VAL A 332 60.11 13.47 33.03
C VAL A 332 60.68 12.28 32.22
N GLN A 333 61.10 11.22 32.91
CA GLN A 333 61.68 9.98 32.37
C GLN A 333 62.86 10.22 31.42
N CYS A 334 63.75 11.16 31.75
CA CYS A 334 64.92 11.47 30.93
C CYS A 334 66.22 10.89 31.52
N SER A 335 67.15 10.52 30.63
CA SER A 335 68.40 9.85 31.02
C SER A 335 69.41 10.80 31.65
N ASN A 336 69.40 12.07 31.24
CA ASN A 336 70.32 13.09 31.69
C ASN A 336 69.57 14.35 32.17
N ILE A 337 70.15 15.08 33.12
CA ILE A 337 69.54 16.31 33.69
C ILE A 337 69.39 17.39 32.61
N TRP A 338 70.34 17.45 31.68
CA TRP A 338 70.35 18.39 30.57
C TRP A 338 69.18 18.18 29.58
N ASP A 339 68.56 16.99 29.57
CA ASP A 339 67.46 16.65 28.65
C ASP A 339 66.08 17.11 29.16
N ILE A 340 65.99 17.49 30.45
CA ILE A 340 64.73 17.91 31.10
C ILE A 340 64.09 19.08 30.32
N THR A 341 64.89 20.09 29.98
CA THR A 341 64.43 21.27 29.24
C THR A 341 63.90 20.91 27.86
N GLY A 342 64.58 20.01 27.14
CA GLY A 342 64.15 19.56 25.81
C GLY A 342 62.85 18.76 25.87
N ARG A 343 62.66 17.92 26.89
CA ARG A 343 61.42 17.16 27.10
C ARG A 343 60.23 18.05 27.42
N PHE A 344 60.39 19.08 28.27
CA PHE A 344 59.33 20.05 28.54
C PHE A 344 58.96 20.86 27.29
N GLN A 345 59.94 21.25 26.47
CA GLN A 345 59.67 21.91 25.20
C GLN A 345 58.90 20.99 24.24
N ALA A 346 59.31 19.71 24.10
CA ALA A 346 58.59 18.74 23.29
C ALA A 346 57.15 18.51 23.80
N GLN A 347 56.97 18.40 25.13
CA GLN A 347 55.65 18.26 25.75
C GLN A 347 54.76 19.48 25.45
N LYS A 348 55.30 20.70 25.57
CA LYS A 348 54.57 21.92 25.23
C LYS A 348 54.14 21.95 23.76
N VAL A 349 55.02 21.57 22.84
CA VAL A 349 54.67 21.48 21.40
C VAL A 349 53.59 20.42 21.16
N THR A 350 53.64 19.28 21.86
CA THR A 350 52.57 18.27 21.73
C THR A 350 51.24 18.74 22.33
N GLU A 351 51.28 19.47 23.43
CA GLU A 351 50.09 20.08 24.05
C GLU A 351 49.46 21.12 23.12
N GLU A 352 50.25 22.04 22.56
CA GLU A 352 49.77 23.02 21.58
C GLU A 352 49.12 22.34 20.37
N LYS A 353 49.74 21.26 19.86
CA LYS A 353 49.18 20.47 18.76
C LYS A 353 47.86 19.78 19.12
N LEU A 354 47.75 19.23 20.34
CA LEU A 354 46.50 18.61 20.82
C LEU A 354 45.40 19.65 20.99
N VAL A 355 45.72 20.83 21.53
CA VAL A 355 44.77 21.95 21.66
C VAL A 355 44.26 22.40 20.30
N GLN A 356 45.14 22.51 19.30
CA GLN A 356 44.73 22.79 17.91
C GLN A 356 43.80 21.71 17.35
N GLN A 357 44.13 20.43 17.56
CA GLN A 357 43.28 19.32 17.11
C GLN A 357 41.90 19.32 17.79
N ILE A 358 41.84 19.66 19.09
CA ILE A 358 40.58 19.81 19.81
C ILE A 358 39.74 20.93 19.19
N ALA A 359 40.35 22.09 18.92
CA ALA A 359 39.66 23.22 18.28
C ALA A 359 39.12 22.87 16.89
N GLU A 360 39.90 22.19 16.05
CA GLU A 360 39.46 21.71 14.73
C GLU A 360 38.31 20.70 14.85
N CYS A 361 38.37 19.76 15.79
CA CYS A 361 37.30 18.80 16.04
C CYS A 361 36.02 19.50 16.50
N GLU A 362 36.13 20.50 17.37
CA GLU A 362 34.99 21.30 17.82
C GLU A 362 34.36 22.09 16.68
N GLN A 363 35.16 22.66 15.78
CA GLN A 363 34.67 23.38 14.62
C GLN A 363 33.93 22.44 13.66
N LYS A 364 34.51 21.28 13.31
CA LYS A 364 33.84 20.24 12.52
C LYS A 364 32.53 19.80 13.16
N ARG A 365 32.51 19.65 14.49
CA ARG A 365 31.28 19.30 15.23
C ARG A 365 30.21 20.39 15.12
N LYS A 366 30.59 21.68 15.13
CA LYS A 366 29.66 22.80 14.94
C LYS A 366 29.11 22.83 13.50
N GLU A 367 29.97 22.62 12.50
CA GLU A 367 29.59 22.56 11.09
C GLU A 367 28.62 21.39 10.81
N LEU A 368 28.93 20.20 11.32
CA LEU A 368 28.06 19.03 11.20
C LEU A 368 26.71 19.24 11.89
N LYS A 369 26.68 19.87 13.06
CA LYS A 369 25.41 20.23 13.74
C LYS A 369 24.58 21.22 12.91
N ALA A 370 25.23 22.21 12.30
CA ALA A 370 24.54 23.17 11.43
C ALA A 370 23.99 22.50 10.16
N LEU A 371 24.75 21.58 9.56
CA LEU A 371 24.30 20.79 8.42
C LEU A 371 23.10 19.91 8.79
N LEU A 372 23.16 19.23 9.94
CA LEU A 372 22.07 18.39 10.42
C LEU A 372 20.79 19.22 10.61
N HIS A 373 20.89 20.40 11.23
CA HIS A 373 19.75 21.28 11.40
C HIS A 373 19.17 21.78 10.05
N LYS A 374 20.01 22.01 9.03
CA LYS A 374 19.53 22.36 7.68
C LYS A 374 18.79 21.19 7.03
N LEU A 375 19.36 19.99 7.10
CA LEU A 375 18.73 18.78 6.56
C LEU A 375 17.41 18.44 7.26
N ASP A 376 17.32 18.66 8.57
CA ASP A 376 16.06 18.51 9.31
C ASP A 376 15.01 19.52 8.84
N LEU A 377 15.40 20.77 8.58
CA LEU A 377 14.51 21.78 8.01
C LEU A 377 13.99 21.34 6.63
N GLU A 378 14.87 20.97 5.72
CA GLU A 378 14.52 20.46 4.38
C GLU A 378 13.60 19.24 4.47
N ARG A 379 13.88 18.32 5.41
CA ARG A 379 13.02 17.17 5.67
C ARG A 379 11.62 17.58 6.13
N THR A 380 11.51 18.58 7.01
CA THR A 380 10.21 19.09 7.44
C THR A 380 9.47 19.80 6.31
N GLU A 381 10.17 20.56 5.48
CA GLU A 381 9.61 21.18 4.29
C GLU A 381 9.07 20.13 3.31
N LEU A 382 9.84 19.07 3.02
CA LEU A 382 9.41 17.96 2.17
C LEU A 382 8.24 17.17 2.77
N LYS A 383 8.19 17.04 4.11
CA LYS A 383 7.13 16.28 4.79
C LYS A 383 5.79 17.03 4.80
N TYR A 384 5.82 18.37 4.89
CA TYR A 384 4.60 19.16 5.13
C TYR A 384 4.20 20.09 3.98
N HIS A 385 5.07 20.35 2.99
CA HIS A 385 4.67 21.07 1.78
C HIS A 385 4.23 20.12 0.67
N GLN A 386 2.99 20.28 0.21
CA GLN A 386 2.61 19.82 -1.12
C GLN A 386 3.42 20.64 -2.12
N THR A 387 4.43 20.02 -2.74
CA THR A 387 5.19 20.68 -3.81
C THR A 387 4.24 21.13 -4.93
N PRO A 388 4.49 22.27 -5.60
CA PRO A 388 3.69 22.72 -6.75
C PRO A 388 3.56 21.65 -7.85
N SER A 389 4.53 20.73 -7.93
CA SER A 389 4.47 19.54 -8.77
C SER A 389 3.35 18.59 -8.37
N SER A 390 3.03 18.40 -7.09
CA SER A 390 1.91 17.56 -6.62
C SER A 390 0.55 18.06 -7.11
N ILE A 391 0.35 19.38 -7.12
CA ILE A 391 -0.88 20.00 -7.67
C ILE A 391 -0.93 19.80 -9.19
N ARG A 392 0.19 19.97 -9.89
CA ARG A 392 0.31 19.71 -11.33
C ARG A 392 0.05 18.25 -11.68
N TYR A 393 0.53 17.30 -10.87
CA TYR A 393 0.27 15.87 -11.08
C TYR A 393 -1.20 15.53 -10.86
N LYS A 394 -1.85 16.08 -9.83
CA LYS A 394 -3.29 15.92 -9.62
C LYS A 394 -4.13 16.49 -10.77
N GLN A 395 -3.77 17.67 -11.26
CA GLN A 395 -4.43 18.25 -12.44
C GLN A 395 -4.25 17.40 -13.70
N MET A 396 -3.05 16.85 -13.91
CA MET A 396 -2.79 15.92 -15.01
C MET A 396 -3.59 14.62 -14.86
N GLU A 397 -3.70 14.10 -13.65
CA GLU A 397 -4.51 12.91 -13.33
C GLU A 397 -5.99 13.16 -13.64
N GLU A 398 -6.53 14.31 -13.23
CA GLU A 398 -7.89 14.74 -13.53
C GLU A 398 -8.14 14.85 -15.05
N GLN A 399 -7.20 15.44 -15.78
CA GLN A 399 -7.29 15.55 -17.25
C GLN A 399 -7.24 14.19 -17.95
N LEU A 400 -6.43 13.26 -17.46
CA LEU A 400 -6.37 11.91 -18.00
C LEU A 400 -7.65 11.13 -17.71
N LYS A 401 -8.24 11.29 -16.51
CA LYS A 401 -9.54 10.71 -16.17
C LYS A 401 -10.65 11.22 -17.08
N GLN A 402 -10.72 12.54 -17.30
CA GLN A 402 -11.71 13.13 -18.22
C GLN A 402 -11.54 12.61 -19.65
N LYS A 403 -10.30 12.45 -20.14
CA LYS A 403 -10.04 11.87 -21.46
C LYS A 403 -10.44 10.39 -21.52
N LEU A 404 -10.18 9.63 -20.46
CA LEU A 404 -10.58 8.23 -20.37
C LEU A 404 -12.11 8.10 -20.43
N GLU A 405 -12.83 8.87 -19.64
CA GLU A 405 -14.30 8.89 -19.64
C GLU A 405 -14.86 9.26 -21.02
N ALA A 406 -14.27 10.24 -21.71
CA ALA A 406 -14.67 10.62 -23.06
C ALA A 406 -14.42 9.51 -24.10
N GLU A 407 -13.28 8.81 -24.02
CA GLU A 407 -13.01 7.66 -24.91
C GLU A 407 -13.91 6.47 -24.58
N GLU A 408 -14.21 6.22 -23.31
CA GLU A 408 -15.15 5.17 -22.91
C GLU A 408 -16.56 5.45 -23.42
N ALA A 409 -17.04 6.69 -23.32
CA ALA A 409 -18.31 7.11 -23.88
C ALA A 409 -18.35 6.95 -25.41
N ARG A 410 -17.27 7.34 -26.11
CA ARG A 410 -17.15 7.16 -27.56
C ARG A 410 -17.17 5.68 -27.93
N ARG A 411 -16.46 4.83 -27.18
CA ARG A 411 -16.44 3.38 -27.38
C ARG A 411 -17.83 2.78 -27.19
N GLN A 412 -18.54 3.15 -26.12
CA GLN A 412 -19.90 2.67 -25.88
C GLN A 412 -20.86 3.08 -27.00
N GLN A 413 -20.75 4.31 -27.50
CA GLN A 413 -21.55 4.77 -28.64
C GLN A 413 -21.25 3.96 -29.91
N ALA A 414 -19.98 3.68 -30.20
CA ALA A 414 -19.58 2.85 -31.33
C ALA A 414 -20.10 1.40 -31.18
N SER A 415 -19.99 0.79 -30.00
CA SER A 415 -20.54 -0.55 -29.73
C SER A 415 -22.04 -0.61 -29.95
N ARG A 416 -22.80 0.37 -29.42
CA ARG A 416 -24.25 0.46 -29.67
C ARG A 416 -24.59 0.60 -31.16
N SER A 417 -23.76 1.32 -31.92
CA SER A 417 -23.98 1.45 -33.38
C SER A 417 -23.72 0.13 -34.11
N VAL A 418 -22.71 -0.64 -33.68
CA VAL A 418 -22.38 -1.95 -34.26
C VAL A 418 -23.48 -2.97 -33.92
N GLU A 419 -23.96 -2.98 -32.68
CA GLU A 419 -25.08 -3.84 -32.26
C GLU A 419 -26.33 -3.59 -33.11
N LYS A 420 -26.71 -2.32 -33.29
CA LYS A 420 -27.83 -1.94 -34.19
C LYS A 420 -27.62 -2.39 -35.63
N ASN A 421 -26.40 -2.25 -36.16
CA ASN A 421 -26.08 -2.70 -37.51
C ASN A 421 -26.09 -4.23 -37.64
N GLN A 422 -25.67 -4.96 -36.61
CA GLN A 422 -25.75 -6.41 -36.55
C GLN A 422 -27.21 -6.89 -36.50
N GLU A 423 -28.05 -6.28 -35.66
CA GLU A 423 -29.49 -6.54 -35.63
C GLU A 423 -30.12 -6.29 -37.02
N LEU A 424 -29.82 -5.16 -37.64
CA LEU A 424 -30.31 -4.85 -38.99
C LEU A 424 -29.85 -5.91 -40.01
N MET A 425 -28.57 -6.30 -39.98
CA MET A 425 -28.04 -7.34 -40.87
C MET A 425 -28.75 -8.68 -40.68
N LEU A 426 -29.03 -9.08 -39.43
CA LEU A 426 -29.78 -10.28 -39.12
C LEU A 426 -31.23 -10.20 -39.64
N THR A 427 -31.90 -9.05 -39.49
CA THR A 427 -33.26 -8.88 -40.03
C THR A 427 -33.29 -8.96 -41.56
N VAL A 428 -32.30 -8.38 -42.25
CA VAL A 428 -32.16 -8.48 -43.71
C VAL A 428 -31.87 -9.91 -44.14
N GLN A 429 -30.93 -10.59 -43.46
CA GLN A 429 -30.62 -11.99 -43.75
C GLN A 429 -31.85 -12.90 -43.56
N ASN A 430 -32.58 -12.74 -42.45
CA ASN A 430 -33.81 -13.47 -42.21
C ASN A 430 -34.88 -13.15 -43.28
N GLY A 431 -34.98 -11.89 -43.73
CA GLY A 431 -35.87 -11.49 -44.81
C GLY A 431 -35.52 -12.18 -46.14
N ILE A 432 -34.23 -12.22 -46.49
CA ILE A 432 -33.73 -12.91 -47.68
C ILE A 432 -33.95 -14.41 -47.57
N ASP A 433 -33.69 -15.02 -46.43
CA ASP A 433 -33.89 -16.46 -46.19
C ASP A 433 -35.38 -16.83 -46.30
N ASN A 434 -36.27 -16.02 -45.75
CA ASN A 434 -37.73 -16.21 -45.89
C ASN A 434 -38.18 -16.10 -47.36
N LEU A 435 -37.67 -15.11 -48.10
CA LEU A 435 -37.98 -14.95 -49.51
C LEU A 435 -37.45 -16.13 -50.33
N PHE A 436 -36.22 -16.55 -50.06
CA PHE A 436 -35.58 -17.71 -50.68
C PHE A 436 -36.41 -18.96 -50.47
N MET A 437 -36.78 -19.30 -49.22
CA MET A 437 -37.60 -20.47 -48.91
C MET A 437 -38.94 -20.49 -49.66
N ARG A 438 -39.58 -19.33 -49.86
CA ARG A 438 -40.83 -19.23 -50.62
C ARG A 438 -40.63 -19.42 -52.13
N LEU A 439 -39.50 -18.96 -52.67
CA LEU A 439 -39.20 -19.01 -54.10
C LEU A 439 -38.46 -20.31 -54.52
N CYS A 440 -37.90 -21.07 -53.59
CA CYS A 440 -37.18 -22.31 -53.85
C CYS A 440 -38.00 -23.32 -54.66
N SER A 441 -39.29 -23.44 -54.35
CA SER A 441 -40.18 -24.43 -54.97
C SER A 441 -40.64 -24.11 -56.39
N ILE A 442 -40.31 -22.92 -56.93
CA ILE A 442 -40.73 -22.50 -58.27
C ILE A 442 -39.68 -22.94 -59.29
N SER A 443 -40.05 -23.77 -60.25
CA SER A 443 -39.15 -24.23 -61.32
C SER A 443 -39.09 -23.20 -62.45
N VAL A 444 -37.88 -22.71 -62.74
CA VAL A 444 -37.60 -21.85 -63.89
C VAL A 444 -37.00 -22.72 -65.00
N PRO A 445 -37.48 -22.65 -66.25
CA PRO A 445 -36.94 -23.46 -67.34
C PRO A 445 -35.52 -23.01 -67.70
N GLY A 446 -34.53 -23.90 -67.50
CA GLY A 446 -33.13 -23.69 -67.89
C GLY A 446 -32.11 -23.58 -66.74
N GLU A 447 -32.51 -23.73 -65.47
CA GLU A 447 -31.56 -23.81 -64.34
C GLU A 447 -31.41 -25.26 -63.83
N GLU A 448 -30.16 -25.74 -63.76
CA GLU A 448 -29.76 -26.91 -62.97
C GLU A 448 -29.21 -26.46 -61.60
N ASP A 449 -29.70 -27.14 -60.58
CA ASP A 449 -29.36 -27.12 -59.14
C ASP A 449 -29.61 -25.86 -58.29
N VAL A 450 -30.34 -26.09 -57.19
CA VAL A 450 -30.45 -25.19 -56.05
C VAL A 450 -29.03 -24.94 -55.51
N PRO A 451 -28.60 -23.68 -55.30
CA PRO A 451 -27.26 -23.40 -54.80
C PRO A 451 -26.98 -24.12 -53.48
N THR A 452 -26.00 -25.02 -53.47
CA THR A 452 -25.63 -25.86 -52.31
C THR A 452 -25.01 -25.06 -51.16
N ASP A 453 -24.50 -23.85 -51.43
CA ASP A 453 -23.88 -22.98 -50.42
C ASP A 453 -24.90 -22.04 -49.76
N PHE A 454 -25.53 -22.55 -48.70
CA PHE A 454 -26.53 -21.85 -47.87
C PHE A 454 -25.99 -20.68 -47.02
N LYS A 455 -24.73 -20.28 -47.16
CA LYS A 455 -24.08 -19.27 -46.29
C LYS A 455 -24.03 -17.86 -46.88
N ASP A 456 -24.07 -17.72 -48.20
CA ASP A 456 -23.90 -16.41 -48.84
C ASP A 456 -25.25 -15.73 -49.09
N THR A 457 -25.54 -14.67 -48.33
CA THR A 457 -26.80 -13.92 -48.40
C THR A 457 -26.97 -13.18 -49.73
N PHE A 458 -25.87 -12.75 -50.37
CA PHE A 458 -25.93 -12.05 -51.66
C PHE A 458 -26.31 -13.02 -52.79
N LYS A 459 -25.73 -14.23 -52.81
CA LYS A 459 -26.11 -15.27 -53.79
C LYS A 459 -27.57 -15.70 -53.65
N LYS A 460 -28.07 -15.82 -52.40
CA LYS A 460 -29.50 -16.07 -52.16
C LYS A 460 -30.38 -14.95 -52.70
N LEU A 461 -29.96 -13.70 -52.53
CA LEU A 461 -30.69 -12.55 -53.05
C LEU A 461 -30.70 -12.51 -54.59
N GLU A 462 -29.56 -12.77 -55.24
CA GLU A 462 -29.49 -12.88 -56.71
C GLU A 462 -30.40 -14.00 -57.25
N PHE A 463 -30.43 -15.16 -56.57
CA PHE A 463 -31.34 -16.25 -56.90
C PHE A 463 -32.81 -15.83 -56.76
N CYS A 464 -33.16 -15.16 -55.66
CA CYS A 464 -34.51 -14.62 -55.48
C CYS A 464 -34.86 -13.61 -56.58
N GLN A 465 -33.93 -12.74 -56.96
CA GLN A 465 -34.13 -11.75 -58.01
C GLN A 465 -34.43 -12.40 -59.36
N ARG A 466 -33.65 -13.41 -59.78
CA ARG A 466 -33.88 -14.13 -61.05
C ARG A 466 -35.26 -14.78 -61.08
N LYS A 467 -35.65 -15.46 -60.00
CA LYS A 467 -36.97 -16.09 -59.89
C LYS A 467 -38.12 -15.09 -59.86
N LEU A 468 -37.96 -13.96 -59.16
CA LEU A 468 -38.96 -12.89 -59.16
C LEU A 468 -39.12 -12.27 -60.54
N VAL A 469 -38.04 -12.03 -61.28
CA VAL A 469 -38.10 -11.53 -62.66
C VAL A 469 -38.83 -12.51 -63.57
N HIS A 470 -38.56 -13.82 -63.43
CA HIS A 470 -39.30 -14.86 -64.16
C HIS A 470 -40.79 -14.90 -63.79
N LEU A 471 -41.14 -14.80 -62.51
CA LEU A 471 -42.54 -14.71 -62.08
C LEU A 471 -43.24 -13.48 -62.66
N VAL A 472 -42.56 -12.34 -62.71
CA VAL A 472 -43.09 -11.11 -63.30
C VAL A 472 -43.32 -11.28 -64.79
N SER A 473 -42.44 -11.97 -65.52
CA SER A 473 -42.69 -12.28 -66.94
C SER A 473 -43.86 -13.25 -67.12
N VAL A 474 -43.95 -14.33 -66.33
CA VAL A 474 -45.05 -15.31 -66.41
C VAL A 474 -46.39 -14.66 -66.03
N SER A 475 -46.41 -13.76 -65.05
CA SER A 475 -47.64 -13.08 -64.62
C SER A 475 -48.25 -12.15 -65.68
N LYS A 476 -47.46 -11.68 -66.66
CA LYS A 476 -47.96 -10.87 -67.77
C LYS A 476 -48.77 -11.70 -68.79
N ASP A 477 -48.54 -13.01 -68.81
CA ASP A 477 -49.20 -13.95 -69.73
C ASP A 477 -50.46 -14.60 -69.12
N VAL A 478 -50.77 -14.34 -67.84
CA VAL A 478 -51.95 -14.88 -67.15
C VAL A 478 -53.13 -13.89 -67.21
N PRO A 479 -54.32 -14.30 -67.70
CA PRO A 479 -55.50 -13.43 -67.74
C PRO A 479 -55.96 -13.01 -66.33
N PRO A 480 -56.39 -11.76 -66.13
CA PRO A 480 -56.78 -11.25 -64.81
C PRO A 480 -57.95 -12.03 -64.16
N GLU A 481 -58.82 -12.65 -64.96
CA GLU A 481 -59.94 -13.46 -64.47
C GLU A 481 -59.52 -14.78 -63.80
N GLU A 482 -58.40 -15.38 -64.22
CA GLU A 482 -57.87 -16.60 -63.60
C GLU A 482 -57.17 -16.28 -62.28
N VAL A 483 -56.54 -15.11 -62.19
CA VAL A 483 -55.91 -14.61 -60.97
C VAL A 483 -56.94 -14.37 -59.86
N GLU A 484 -58.11 -13.80 -60.17
CA GLU A 484 -59.18 -13.61 -59.18
C GLU A 484 -59.78 -14.94 -58.69
N LYS A 485 -59.94 -15.92 -59.58
CA LYS A 485 -60.44 -17.26 -59.21
C LYS A 485 -59.45 -17.99 -58.31
N VAL A 486 -58.16 -17.97 -58.64
CA VAL A 486 -57.11 -18.56 -57.81
C VAL A 486 -56.99 -17.82 -56.48
N LYS A 487 -57.11 -16.48 -56.47
CA LYS A 487 -57.13 -15.67 -55.24
C LYS A 487 -58.29 -16.06 -54.32
N HIS A 488 -59.50 -16.23 -54.85
CA HIS A 488 -60.63 -16.68 -54.04
C HIS A 488 -60.48 -18.11 -53.52
N VAL A 489 -59.86 -19.02 -54.28
CA VAL A 489 -59.55 -20.38 -53.82
C VAL A 489 -58.48 -20.36 -52.72
N LEU A 490 -57.45 -19.53 -52.86
CA LEU A 490 -56.40 -19.36 -51.85
C LEU A 490 -56.92 -18.64 -50.59
N GLU A 491 -57.81 -17.65 -50.72
CA GLU A 491 -58.48 -17.01 -49.58
C GLU A 491 -59.37 -17.99 -48.81
N LYS A 492 -60.09 -18.87 -49.51
CA LYS A 492 -60.87 -19.95 -48.88
C LYS A 492 -59.98 -20.98 -48.18
N LEU A 493 -58.93 -21.45 -48.84
CA LEU A 493 -57.97 -22.39 -48.25
C LEU A 493 -57.22 -21.78 -47.05
N ALA A 494 -56.86 -20.49 -47.11
CA ALA A 494 -56.22 -19.78 -46.01
C ALA A 494 -57.16 -19.53 -44.82
N GLN A 495 -58.48 -19.45 -45.06
CA GLN A 495 -59.50 -19.38 -44.00
C GLN A 495 -59.74 -20.73 -43.32
N GLU A 496 -59.56 -21.84 -44.03
CA GLU A 496 -59.78 -23.21 -43.53
C GLU A 496 -58.54 -23.80 -42.83
N ASP A 497 -57.35 -23.23 -43.06
CA ASP A 497 -56.09 -23.74 -42.50
C ASP A 497 -55.95 -23.43 -41.00
N LYS A 498 -55.98 -24.47 -40.16
CA LYS A 498 -55.95 -24.38 -38.69
C LYS A 498 -54.60 -23.90 -38.12
N LEU A 499 -53.57 -23.84 -38.97
CA LEU A 499 -52.24 -23.32 -38.61
C LEU A 499 -52.10 -21.81 -38.87
N ASN A 500 -53.05 -21.20 -39.59
CA ASN A 500 -53.13 -19.74 -39.72
C ASN A 500 -53.71 -19.14 -38.43
N ARG A 501 -52.84 -18.92 -37.44
CA ARG A 501 -53.12 -17.95 -36.38
C ARG A 501 -53.19 -16.58 -37.04
N LYS A 502 -54.41 -16.08 -37.29
CA LYS A 502 -54.63 -14.66 -37.57
C LYS A 502 -53.95 -13.88 -36.45
N VAL A 503 -52.85 -13.19 -36.78
CA VAL A 503 -52.29 -12.18 -35.89
C VAL A 503 -53.22 -10.98 -36.05
N PRO A 504 -53.99 -10.60 -35.02
CA PRO A 504 -54.70 -9.33 -35.08
C PRO A 504 -53.65 -8.25 -35.19
N PHE A 505 -53.74 -7.43 -36.23
CA PHE A 505 -52.98 -6.20 -36.32
C PHE A 505 -53.64 -5.26 -35.31
N GLU A 506 -53.05 -5.12 -34.12
CA GLU A 506 -53.37 -4.01 -33.23
C GLU A 506 -52.73 -2.77 -33.86
N ASP A 507 -53.58 -1.83 -34.26
CA ASP A 507 -53.17 -0.50 -34.68
C ASP A 507 -52.29 0.10 -33.59
N GLN A 508 -51.10 0.56 -34.00
CA GLN A 508 -50.13 1.24 -33.18
C GLN A 508 -50.72 2.55 -32.64
N ASP A 509 -51.49 2.51 -31.56
CA ASP A 509 -51.89 3.71 -30.80
C ASP A 509 -52.42 3.32 -29.41
N THR A 510 -51.65 2.56 -28.63
CA THR A 510 -51.83 2.50 -27.17
C THR A 510 -50.51 2.29 -26.47
N GLU A 511 -50.12 3.30 -25.71
CA GLU A 511 -49.27 3.29 -24.51
C GLU A 511 -48.45 2.01 -24.26
N ILE A 512 -47.14 2.19 -24.38
CA ILE A 512 -46.09 1.32 -23.85
C ILE A 512 -46.43 1.00 -22.39
N THR A 513 -47.09 -0.14 -22.17
CA THR A 513 -47.08 -0.81 -20.88
C THR A 513 -46.04 -1.90 -20.98
N GLU A 514 -44.87 -1.61 -20.43
CA GLU A 514 -43.78 -2.54 -20.25
C GLU A 514 -44.26 -3.77 -19.47
N THR A 515 -44.49 -4.88 -20.16
CA THR A 515 -44.53 -6.21 -19.54
C THR A 515 -43.57 -7.14 -20.26
N PHE A 516 -42.29 -6.85 -20.15
CA PHE A 516 -41.23 -7.84 -20.34
C PHE A 516 -41.07 -8.63 -19.04
N ASN A 517 -41.69 -9.80 -18.95
CA ASN A 517 -41.30 -10.81 -17.98
C ASN A 517 -40.00 -11.47 -18.47
N TYR A 518 -38.88 -10.89 -18.09
CA TYR A 518 -37.59 -11.57 -18.14
C TYR A 518 -37.57 -12.65 -17.04
N ALA A 519 -37.61 -13.92 -17.44
CA ALA A 519 -37.24 -15.02 -16.59
C ALA A 519 -35.71 -15.16 -16.61
N ASP A 520 -35.01 -14.18 -16.04
CA ASP A 520 -33.61 -14.25 -15.63
C ASP A 520 -33.38 -13.11 -14.63
N MET A 521 -33.71 -13.39 -13.38
CA MET A 521 -33.19 -12.64 -12.23
C MET A 521 -32.66 -13.70 -11.28
N GLU A 522 -31.34 -13.81 -11.22
CA GLU A 522 -30.70 -14.28 -9.98
C GLU A 522 -31.32 -13.44 -8.86
N ASP A 523 -32.09 -14.07 -7.97
CA ASP A 523 -32.71 -13.45 -6.81
C ASP A 523 -31.62 -12.93 -5.86
N TYR A 524 -31.05 -11.77 -6.18
CA TYR A 524 -30.43 -10.93 -5.18
C TYR A 524 -31.53 -10.51 -4.22
N TYR A 525 -31.53 -11.12 -3.04
CA TYR A 525 -32.43 -10.79 -1.94
C TYR A 525 -32.42 -9.27 -1.70
N VAL A 526 -33.48 -8.58 -2.15
CA VAL A 526 -33.73 -7.18 -1.84
C VAL A 526 -34.68 -7.17 -0.64
N PRO A 527 -34.23 -6.76 0.56
CA PRO A 527 -35.06 -6.78 1.75
C PRO A 527 -36.30 -5.91 1.57
N THR A 528 -37.46 -6.47 1.84
CA THR A 528 -38.74 -5.76 1.75
C THR A 528 -38.76 -4.59 2.75
N ARG A 529 -39.54 -3.53 2.49
CA ARG A 529 -39.67 -2.39 3.43
C ARG A 529 -40.02 -2.82 4.86
N GLU A 530 -40.78 -3.90 5.03
CA GLU A 530 -41.13 -4.47 6.33
C GLU A 530 -39.95 -5.19 7.00
N GLU A 531 -39.08 -5.84 6.20
CA GLU A 531 -37.83 -6.45 6.64
C GLU A 531 -36.81 -5.42 7.10
N ILE A 532 -36.66 -4.33 6.35
CA ILE A 532 -35.80 -3.20 6.74
C ILE A 532 -36.32 -2.57 8.04
N LYS A 533 -37.64 -2.40 8.18
CA LYS A 533 -38.26 -1.92 9.42
C LYS A 533 -38.04 -2.90 10.59
N ARG A 534 -38.12 -4.20 10.35
CA ARG A 534 -37.89 -5.25 11.37
C ARG A 534 -36.42 -5.30 11.79
N GLN A 535 -35.49 -5.24 10.85
CA GLN A 535 -34.04 -5.15 11.13
C GLN A 535 -33.70 -3.85 11.86
N GLY A 536 -34.29 -2.72 11.47
CA GLY A 536 -34.16 -1.45 12.16
C GLY A 536 -34.67 -1.49 13.61
N LYS A 537 -35.84 -2.10 13.86
CA LYS A 537 -36.35 -2.34 15.22
C LYS A 537 -35.42 -3.24 16.03
N ASN A 538 -34.92 -4.33 15.44
CA ASN A 538 -33.99 -5.24 16.11
C ASN A 538 -32.66 -4.55 16.46
N LEU A 539 -32.15 -3.66 15.62
CA LEU A 539 -30.95 -2.84 15.89
C LEU A 539 -31.17 -1.86 17.04
N ILE A 540 -32.34 -1.21 17.08
CA ILE A 540 -32.72 -0.30 18.17
C ILE A 540 -32.87 -1.08 19.49
N GLU A 541 -33.53 -2.24 19.48
CA GLU A 541 -33.66 -3.11 20.64
C GLU A 541 -32.32 -3.67 21.12
N ALA A 542 -31.42 -4.03 20.21
CA ALA A 542 -30.08 -4.51 20.54
C ALA A 542 -29.24 -3.40 21.22
N LYS A 543 -29.33 -2.16 20.74
CA LYS A 543 -28.64 -1.01 21.38
C LYS A 543 -29.26 -0.63 22.73
N LEU A 544 -30.58 -0.75 22.88
CA LEU A 544 -31.25 -0.53 24.17
C LEU A 544 -30.90 -1.61 25.21
N LYS A 545 -30.78 -2.88 24.80
CA LYS A 545 -30.36 -3.99 25.67
C LYS A 545 -28.88 -3.91 26.09
N ALA A 546 -27.99 -3.40 25.22
CA ALA A 546 -26.57 -3.21 25.55
C ALA A 546 -26.31 -2.13 26.62
N SER A 547 -27.28 -1.23 26.87
CA SER A 547 -27.15 -0.18 27.89
C SER A 547 -27.37 -0.66 29.34
N LYS A 548 -27.92 -1.87 29.55
CA LYS A 548 -28.02 -2.48 30.88
C LYS A 548 -26.78 -3.31 31.19
N LYS A 549 -25.65 -2.62 31.40
CA LYS A 549 -24.48 -3.22 32.09
C LYS A 549 -24.90 -3.56 33.52
N LYS A 550 -24.68 -4.83 33.91
CA LYS A 550 -24.82 -5.34 35.28
C LYS A 550 -23.93 -4.53 36.25
N PRO A 551 -24.36 -4.28 37.50
CA PRO A 551 -23.50 -3.71 38.52
C PRO A 551 -22.40 -4.74 38.86
N LYS A 552 -21.18 -4.23 39.06
CA LYS A 552 -20.04 -5.01 39.56
C LYS A 552 -20.33 -5.45 40.99
N ASN A 553 -20.23 -6.74 41.25
CA ASN A 553 -19.77 -7.27 42.53
C ASN A 553 -18.29 -7.64 42.37
#